data_AF-A0A1F4QUC2-F1
#
_entry.id   AF-A0A1F4QUC2-F1
#
_cell.length_a   1.000
_cell.length_b   1.000
_cell.length_c   1.000
_cell.angle_alpha   90.00
_cell.angle_beta   90.00
_cell.angle_gamma   90.00
#
_symmetry.space_group_name_H-M   'P 1'
#
loop_
_entity.id
_entity.type
_entity.pdbx_description
1 polymer ?
#
loop_
_entity_poly.entity_id
_entity_poly.type
_entity_poly.pdbx_seq_one_letter_code
_entity_poly.pdbx_strand_id
1 'polypeptide(L)' 'MALSWIDISLLTLLISLAAVLTAHSLIYLNHRDAQEVRQNRQATCLRHEWVKCEPAGLICRLCGKIPG' A
#
# COMPACT_ATOMS: atom_id res chain seq x y z
N MET A 1 -28.27 35.36 -8.84
CA MET A 1 -28.18 34.38 -9.94
C MET A 1 -28.35 33.00 -9.31
N ALA A 2 -29.41 32.28 -9.64
CA ALA A 2 -29.67 30.95 -9.09
C ALA A 2 -28.77 29.93 -9.80
N LEU A 3 -28.18 28.99 -9.04
CA LEU A 3 -27.52 27.83 -9.64
C LEU A 3 -28.56 27.08 -10.47
N SER A 4 -28.24 26.83 -11.73
CA SER A 4 -29.09 25.99 -12.57
C SER A 4 -28.97 24.53 -12.11
N TRP A 5 -29.99 23.72 -12.38
CA TRP A 5 -29.93 22.28 -12.13
C TRP A 5 -28.75 21.62 -12.85
N ILE A 6 -28.32 22.17 -13.99
CA ILE A 6 -27.15 21.72 -14.75
C ILE A 6 -25.87 21.93 -13.95
N ASP A 7 -25.71 23.08 -13.29
CA ASP A 7 -24.54 23.37 -12.46
C ASP A 7 -24.44 22.38 -11.29
N ILE A 8 -25.58 22.03 -10.68
CA ILE A 8 -25.65 21.07 -9.58
C ILE A 8 -25.29 19.65 -10.08
N SER A 9 -25.81 19.24 -11.23
CA SER A 9 -25.47 17.95 -11.84
C SER A 9 -23.99 17.87 -12.25
N LEU A 10 -23.43 18.96 -12.77
CA LEU A 10 -22.01 19.04 -13.12
C LEU A 10 -21.13 18.94 -11.88
N LEU A 11 -21.45 19.69 -10.82
CA LEU A 11 -20.71 19.67 -9.56
C LEU A 11 -20.73 18.30 -8.90
N THR A 12 -21.89 17.64 -8.85
CA THR A 12 -22.00 16.29 -8.27
C THR A 12 -21.17 15.27 -9.04
N LEU A 13 -21.14 15.35 -10.37
CA LEU A 13 -20.30 14.49 -11.20
C LEU A 13 -18.80 14.74 -10.98
N LEU A 14 -18.39 16.01 -10.91
CA LEU A 14 -16.99 16.39 -10.65
C LEU A 14 -16.51 15.94 -9.26
N ILE A 15 -17.34 16.13 -8.23
CA ILE A 15 -17.03 15.70 -6.86
C ILE A 15 -16.91 14.18 -6.80
N SER A 16 -17.81 13.45 -7.47
CA SER A 16 -17.77 11.98 -7.51
C SER A 16 -16.50 11.47 -8.20
N LEU A 17 -16.10 12.10 -9.31
CA LEU A 17 -14.86 11.76 -10.01
C LEU A 17 -13.63 12.06 -9.14
N ALA A 18 -13.60 13.22 -8.48
CA ALA A 18 -12.51 13.57 -7.57
C ALA A 18 -12.39 12.59 -6.40
N ALA A 19 -13.51 12.14 -5.83
CA ALA A 19 -13.53 11.13 -4.78
C ALA A 19 -12.93 9.79 -5.24
N VAL A 20 -13.27 9.34 -6.46
CA VAL A 20 -12.72 8.10 -7.03
C VAL A 20 -11.21 8.23 -7.27
N LEU A 21 -10.75 9.34 -7.85
CA LEU A 21 -9.33 9.57 -8.12
C LEU A 21 -8.50 9.66 -6.84
N THR A 22 -9.01 10.34 -5.81
CA THR A 22 -8.35 10.43 -4.50
C THR A 22 -8.30 9.08 -3.80
N ALA A 23 -9.39 8.30 -3.80
CA ALA A 23 -9.38 6.95 -3.25
C ALA A 23 -8.39 6.03 -3.99
N HIS A 24 -8.40 6.04 -5.33
CA HIS A 24 -7.52 5.19 -6.12
C HIS A 24 -6.04 5.55 -5.96
N SER A 25 -5.72 6.85 -5.91
CA SER A 25 -4.34 7.31 -5.67
C SER A 25 -3.86 6.94 -4.27
N LEU A 26 -4.69 7.06 -3.23
CA LEU A 26 -4.34 6.62 -1.88
C LEU A 26 -4.13 5.10 -1.79
N ILE A 27 -4.98 4.32 -2.45
CA ILE A 27 -4.81 2.85 -2.52
C ILE A 27 -3.51 2.51 -3.25
N TYR A 28 -3.23 3.17 -4.38
CA TYR A 28 -2.02 2.96 -5.14
C TYR A 28 -0.75 3.32 -4.34
N LEU A 29 -0.76 4.48 -3.66
CA LEU A 29 0.36 4.90 -2.82
C LEU A 29 0.56 3.96 -1.64
N ASN A 30 -0.49 3.53 -0.94
CA ASN A 30 -0.38 2.55 0.13
C ASN A 30 0.18 1.20 -0.38
N HIS A 31 -0.24 0.74 -1.55
CA HIS A 31 0.30 -0.47 -2.16
C HIS A 31 1.77 -0.29 -2.53
N ARG A 32 2.14 0.87 -3.08
CA ARG A 32 3.53 1.19 -3.42
C ARG A 32 4.41 1.28 -2.18
N ASP A 33 3.96 1.95 -1.13
CA ASP A 33 4.66 2.02 0.16
C ASP A 33 4.81 0.62 0.77
N ALA A 34 3.77 -0.22 0.72
CA ALA A 34 3.88 -1.60 1.18
C ALA A 34 4.88 -2.42 0.35
N GLN A 35 4.97 -2.19 -0.95
CA GLN A 35 5.96 -2.83 -1.82
C GLN A 35 7.37 -2.31 -1.58
N GLU A 36 7.56 -1.00 -1.47
CA GLU A 36 8.84 -0.35 -1.18
C GLU A 36 9.34 -0.71 0.23
N VAL A 37 8.47 -0.78 1.24
CA VAL A 37 8.82 -1.28 2.58
C VAL A 37 9.22 -2.75 2.52
N ARG A 38 8.52 -3.60 1.74
CA ARG A 38 8.91 -5.00 1.56
C ARG A 38 10.26 -5.12 0.86
N GLN A 39 10.50 -4.36 -0.21
CA GLN A 39 11.77 -4.36 -0.94
C GLN A 39 12.92 -3.79 -0.10
N ASN A 40 12.71 -2.68 0.60
CA ASN A 40 13.70 -2.10 1.51
C ASN A 40 14.00 -3.04 2.66
N ARG A 41 13.00 -3.71 3.25
CA ARG A 41 13.23 -4.79 4.22
C ARG A 41 14.01 -5.94 3.60
N GLN A 42 13.75 -6.32 2.35
CA GLN A 42 14.52 -7.35 1.65
C GLN A 42 15.97 -6.93 1.38
N ALA A 43 16.25 -5.65 1.13
CA ALA A 43 17.58 -5.12 0.85
C ALA A 43 18.40 -4.84 2.14
N THR A 44 17.76 -4.44 3.24
CA THR A 44 18.42 -4.22 4.55
C THR A 44 18.73 -5.51 5.32
N CYS A 45 18.25 -6.65 4.83
CA CYS A 45 18.47 -7.97 5.37
C CYS A 45 19.94 -8.50 5.29
N LEU A 46 20.93 -7.63 5.06
CA LEU A 46 22.35 -7.96 4.99
C LEU A 46 22.92 -8.57 6.29
N ARG A 47 22.16 -8.57 7.40
CA ARG A 47 22.49 -9.25 8.66
C ARG A 47 21.30 -10.05 9.17
N HIS A 48 20.93 -11.08 8.45
CA HIS A 48 19.90 -12.02 8.92
C HIS A 48 20.40 -12.77 10.16
N GLU A 49 19.79 -12.49 11.32
CA GLU A 49 19.86 -13.35 12.50
C GLU A 49 18.78 -14.45 12.33
N TRP A 50 19.22 -15.66 11.98
CA TRP A 50 18.34 -16.79 11.73
C TRP A 50 18.01 -17.52 13.03
N VAL A 51 16.73 -17.75 13.28
CA VAL A 51 16.24 -18.50 14.43
C VAL A 51 15.53 -19.75 13.93
N LYS A 52 15.77 -20.88 14.59
CA LYS A 52 15.16 -22.16 14.23
C LYS A 52 13.73 -22.22 14.78
N CYS A 53 12.73 -22.28 13.91
CA CYS A 53 11.32 -22.45 14.28
C CYS A 53 10.82 -23.80 13.74
N GLU A 54 10.63 -24.78 14.61
CA GLU A 54 10.02 -26.05 14.23
C GLU A 54 8.49 -25.89 14.11
N PRO A 55 7.82 -26.48 13.11
CA PRO A 55 8.34 -27.44 12.12
C PRO A 55 8.87 -26.81 10.81
N ALA A 56 8.83 -25.48 10.65
CA ALA A 56 8.95 -24.80 9.35
C ALA A 56 10.38 -24.39 8.92
N GLY A 57 11.41 -24.69 9.72
CA GLY A 57 12.81 -24.42 9.37
C GLY A 57 13.35 -23.12 9.98
N LEU A 58 14.47 -22.64 9.45
CA LEU A 58 15.08 -21.38 9.89
C LEU A 58 14.19 -20.21 9.44
N ILE A 59 13.99 -19.23 10.32
CA ILE A 59 13.26 -17.99 10.01
C ILE A 59 14.11 -16.82 10.47
N CYS A 60 14.23 -15.79 9.65
CA CYS A 60 14.86 -14.54 10.03
C CYS A 60 14.08 -13.90 11.19
N ARG A 61 14.71 -13.74 12.35
CA ARG A 61 14.07 -13.23 13.59
C ARG A 61 13.41 -11.87 13.41
N LEU A 62 14.01 -11.02 12.58
CA LEU A 62 13.58 -9.63 12.38
C LEU A 62 12.58 -9.48 11.23
N CYS A 63 12.58 -10.42 10.28
CA CYS A 63 11.92 -10.24 8.99
C CYS A 63 10.97 -11.37 8.58
N GLY A 64 10.91 -12.48 9.33
CA GLY A 64 9.97 -13.58 9.09
C GLY A 64 10.25 -14.39 7.81
N LYS A 65 11.37 -14.14 7.12
CA LYS A 65 11.77 -14.89 5.92
C LYS A 65 12.33 -16.26 6.26
N ILE A 66 12.03 -17.26 5.43
CA ILE A 66 12.65 -18.58 5.44
C ILE A 66 13.88 -18.52 4.51
N PRO A 67 15.05 -19.11 4.84
CA PRO A 67 16.17 -19.16 3.91
C PRO A 67 15.80 -20.04 2.72
N GLY A 68 16.12 -19.56 1.53
CA GLY A 68 16.05 -20.33 0.29
C GLY A 68 17.25 -21.26 0.16
#